data_AF-A0A7S2XF59-F1
#
_entry.id   AF-A0A7S2XF59-F1
#
_cell.length_a   1.000
_cell.length_b   1.000
_cell.length_c   1.000
_cell.angle_alpha   90.00
_cell.angle_beta   90.00
_cell.angle_gamma   90.00
#
_symmetry.space_group_name_H-M   'P 1'
#
loop_
_entity.id
_entity.type
_entity.pdbx_description
1 polymer ?
#
loop_
_entity_poly.entity_id
_entity_poly.type
_entity_poly.pdbx_seq_one_letter_code
_entity_poly.pdbx_strand_id
1 'polypeptide(L)'
;QASRAAARGPEERMGGHGGLNILHHKSWNVYGQRQRKKVKEDEEKHAREEEQKRIEREKAEAKRRLELMRGRKRQRGKRAPAGFDDMAQGSGDEDEDEEDERAQRPPARRSG
;
A
#
# COMPACT_ATOMS: atom_id res chain seq x y z
N GLN A 1 -30.08 -63.35 31.70
CA GLN A 1 -29.55 -62.04 32.13
C GLN A 1 -28.14 -61.87 31.57
N ALA A 2 -27.74 -60.62 31.34
CA ALA A 2 -26.42 -60.14 30.93
C ALA A 2 -26.02 -60.30 29.44
N SER A 3 -26.67 -59.52 28.57
CA SER A 3 -26.08 -59.09 27.30
C SER A 3 -25.16 -57.88 27.54
N ARG A 4 -23.89 -58.10 27.25
CA ARG A 4 -22.74 -57.18 27.27
C ARG A 4 -23.02 -55.93 26.43
N ALA A 5 -23.24 -54.78 27.08
CA ALA A 5 -23.26 -53.47 26.44
C ALA A 5 -21.82 -52.93 26.37
N ALA A 6 -21.30 -52.86 25.13
CA ALA A 6 -19.99 -52.32 24.83
C ALA A 6 -19.94 -50.79 24.96
N ALA A 7 -18.75 -50.31 25.28
CA ALA A 7 -18.39 -48.95 25.65
C ALA A 7 -18.57 -47.87 24.57
N ARG A 8 -18.73 -46.62 25.04
CA ARG A 8 -18.22 -45.30 24.57
C ARG A 8 -18.99 -44.26 25.39
N GLY A 9 -18.45 -43.30 26.13
CA GLY A 9 -17.21 -42.52 26.06
C GLY A 9 -17.61 -41.06 26.37
N PRO A 10 -16.86 -40.28 27.18
CA PRO A 10 -17.34 -39.06 27.82
C PRO A 10 -17.08 -37.81 26.96
N GLU A 11 -18.07 -37.30 26.23
CA GLU A 11 -17.98 -35.96 25.63
C GLU A 11 -19.34 -35.27 25.65
N GLU A 12 -19.82 -34.98 26.86
CA GLU A 12 -20.78 -33.92 27.04
C GLU A 12 -20.16 -32.58 26.58
N ARG A 13 -20.67 -32.10 25.44
CA ARG A 13 -21.05 -30.70 25.22
C ARG A 13 -19.94 -29.65 25.39
N MET A 14 -18.93 -29.67 24.52
CA MET A 14 -18.19 -28.45 24.19
C MET A 14 -18.50 -28.05 22.74
N GLY A 15 -19.26 -26.96 22.59
CA GLY A 15 -19.23 -26.15 21.36
C GLY A 15 -20.10 -26.61 20.19
N GLY A 16 -21.36 -26.95 20.44
CA GLY A 16 -22.36 -27.12 19.38
C GLY A 16 -22.75 -25.81 18.70
N HIS A 17 -21.86 -25.21 17.91
CA HIS A 17 -22.30 -24.36 16.81
C HIS A 17 -22.96 -25.30 15.81
N GLY A 18 -24.29 -25.50 15.95
CA GLY A 18 -25.09 -26.29 15.02
C GLY A 18 -24.70 -25.91 13.60
N GLY A 19 -24.41 -26.90 12.75
CA GLY A 19 -23.65 -26.84 11.50
C GLY A 19 -24.19 -25.93 10.38
N LEU A 20 -24.57 -24.72 10.73
CA LEU A 20 -24.99 -23.63 9.88
C LEU A 20 -23.88 -22.58 9.89
N ASN A 21 -23.33 -22.31 8.72
CA ASN A 21 -22.25 -21.35 8.53
C ASN A 21 -22.74 -19.91 8.80
N ILE A 22 -22.75 -19.47 10.06
CA ILE A 22 -23.18 -18.12 10.48
C ILE A 22 -22.41 -17.02 9.73
N LEU A 23 -21.22 -17.33 9.21
CA LEU A 23 -20.37 -16.43 8.44
C LEU A 23 -21.12 -15.75 7.28
N HIS A 24 -21.96 -16.44 6.52
CA HIS A 24 -22.67 -15.82 5.39
C HIS A 24 -23.71 -14.74 5.79
N HIS A 25 -24.18 -14.75 7.04
CA HIS A 25 -25.16 -13.82 7.55
C HIS A 25 -24.52 -12.55 8.15
N LYS A 26 -23.21 -12.55 8.37
CA LYS A 26 -22.50 -11.42 8.98
C LYS A 26 -22.06 -10.42 7.91
N SER A 27 -22.28 -9.14 8.17
CA SER A 27 -21.98 -8.04 7.26
C SER A 27 -20.49 -7.89 6.92
N TRP A 28 -19.61 -8.29 7.85
CA TRP A 28 -18.16 -8.25 7.70
C TRP A 28 -17.57 -9.43 6.92
N ASN A 29 -18.39 -10.40 6.51
CA ASN A 29 -17.89 -11.56 5.77
C ASN A 29 -17.36 -11.16 4.39
N VAL A 30 -16.03 -11.18 4.25
CA VAL A 30 -15.30 -10.82 3.03
C VAL A 30 -15.60 -11.77 1.87
N TYR A 31 -15.94 -13.03 2.13
CA TYR A 31 -16.15 -14.03 1.09
C TYR A 31 -17.49 -13.88 0.34
N GLY A 32 -18.40 -13.03 0.85
CA GLY A 32 -19.64 -12.70 0.17
C GLY A 32 -19.40 -11.89 -1.11
N GLN A 33 -20.22 -12.13 -2.14
CA GLN A 33 -20.12 -11.43 -3.44
C GLN A 33 -20.15 -9.90 -3.28
N ARG A 34 -20.97 -9.41 -2.35
CA ARG A 34 -21.10 -7.97 -2.07
C ARG A 34 -19.80 -7.37 -1.51
N GLN A 35 -19.14 -8.08 -0.60
CA GLN A 35 -17.92 -7.60 0.04
C GLN A 35 -16.74 -7.68 -0.91
N ARG A 36 -16.62 -8.76 -1.69
CA ARG A 36 -15.60 -8.88 -2.76
C ARG A 36 -15.73 -7.77 -3.79
N LYS A 37 -16.95 -7.39 -4.15
CA LYS A 37 -17.19 -6.28 -5.08
C LYS A 37 -16.72 -4.95 -4.51
N LYS A 38 -17.03 -4.67 -3.24
CA LYS A 38 -16.59 -3.44 -2.56
C LYS A 38 -15.07 -3.36 -2.46
N VAL A 39 -14.41 -4.44 -2.03
CA VAL A 39 -12.95 -4.52 -1.96
C VAL A 39 -12.33 -4.22 -3.33
N LYS A 40 -12.86 -4.81 -4.39
CA LYS A 40 -12.39 -4.55 -5.75
C LYS A 40 -12.61 -3.11 -6.20
N GLU A 41 -13.77 -2.53 -5.92
CA GLU A 41 -14.08 -1.12 -6.25
C GLU A 41 -13.16 -0.15 -5.49
N ASP A 42 -12.89 -0.43 -4.21
CA ASP A 42 -12.02 0.38 -3.37
C ASP A 42 -10.54 0.24 -3.81
N GLU A 43 -10.07 -0.97 -4.14
CA GLU A 43 -8.73 -1.21 -4.71
C GLU A 43 -8.54 -0.48 -6.05
N GLU A 44 -9.52 -0.54 -6.94
CA GLU A 44 -9.47 0.15 -8.23
C GLU A 44 -9.46 1.67 -8.07
N LYS A 45 -10.23 2.18 -7.11
CA LYS A 45 -10.26 3.61 -6.80
C LYS A 45 -8.91 4.08 -6.24
N HIS A 46 -8.33 3.33 -5.32
CA HIS A 46 -7.02 3.66 -4.75
C HIS A 46 -5.93 3.67 -5.82
N ALA A 47 -5.89 2.65 -6.68
CA ALA A 47 -4.92 2.57 -7.78
C ALA A 47 -5.03 3.78 -8.73
N ARG A 48 -6.25 4.25 -9.00
CA ARG A 48 -6.47 5.45 -9.82
C ARG A 48 -6.02 6.73 -9.12
N GLU A 49 -6.29 6.87 -7.83
CA GLU A 49 -5.88 8.03 -7.05
C GLU A 49 -4.36 8.12 -6.90
N GLU A 50 -3.67 6.99 -6.70
CA GLU A 50 -2.21 6.93 -6.66
C GLU A 50 -1.59 7.33 -8.00
N GLU A 51 -2.12 6.82 -9.12
CA GLU A 51 -1.63 7.18 -10.44
C GLU A 51 -1.84 8.67 -10.74
N GLN A 52 -3.03 9.22 -10.40
CA GLN A 52 -3.29 10.65 -10.55
C GLN A 52 -2.33 11.51 -9.72
N LYS A 53 -2.08 11.11 -8.47
CA LYS A 53 -1.13 11.80 -7.59
C LYS A 53 0.30 11.72 -8.12
N ARG A 54 0.70 10.59 -8.68
CA ARG A 54 2.01 10.41 -9.33
C ARG A 54 2.16 11.34 -10.55
N ILE A 55 1.15 11.38 -11.41
CA ILE A 55 1.12 12.27 -12.58
C ILE A 55 1.11 13.75 -12.15
N GLU A 56 0.39 14.10 -11.09
CA GLU A 56 0.35 15.47 -10.57
C GLU A 56 1.70 15.90 -10.00
N ARG A 57 2.36 15.02 -9.23
CA ARG A 57 3.72 15.25 -8.72
C ARG A 57 4.71 15.46 -9.85
N GLU A 58 4.72 14.58 -10.85
CA GLU A 58 5.61 14.68 -12.02
C GLU A 58 5.37 15.99 -12.79
N LYS A 59 4.09 16.38 -12.99
CA LYS A 59 3.74 17.66 -13.62
C LYS A 59 4.18 18.86 -12.79
N ALA A 60 4.03 18.80 -11.46
CA ALA A 60 4.45 19.87 -10.56
C ALA A 60 5.98 20.03 -10.56
N GLU A 61 6.71 18.92 -10.53
CA GLU A 61 8.17 18.90 -10.60
C GLU A 61 8.68 19.44 -11.95
N ALA A 62 8.10 18.99 -13.06
CA ALA A 62 8.45 19.48 -14.40
C ALA A 62 8.21 21.00 -14.53
N LYS A 63 7.11 21.52 -13.97
CA LYS A 63 6.84 22.96 -13.92
C LYS A 63 7.86 23.71 -13.08
N ARG A 64 8.17 23.22 -11.87
CA ARG A 64 9.21 23.80 -10.99
C ARG A 64 10.57 23.82 -11.69
N ARG A 65 10.98 22.71 -12.31
CA ARG A 65 12.24 22.60 -13.06
C ARG A 65 12.31 23.58 -14.22
N LEU A 66 11.22 23.71 -14.98
CA LEU A 66 11.14 24.67 -16.09
C LEU A 66 11.23 26.12 -15.59
N GLU A 67 10.57 26.45 -14.48
CA GLU A 67 10.62 27.77 -13.87
C GLU A 67 12.03 28.12 -13.40
N LEU A 68 12.71 27.19 -12.73
CA LEU A 68 14.12 27.35 -12.33
C LEU A 68 15.02 27.61 -13.54
N MET A 69 14.87 26.84 -14.62
CA MET A 69 15.64 27.07 -15.85
C MET A 69 15.34 28.42 -16.49
N ARG A 70 14.07 28.85 -16.52
CA ARG A 70 13.66 30.16 -17.02
C ARG A 70 14.24 31.29 -16.15
N GLY A 71 14.24 31.14 -14.83
CA GLY A 71 14.87 32.06 -13.89
C GLY A 71 16.38 32.19 -14.14
N ARG A 72 17.09 31.07 -14.22
CA ARG A 72 18.53 31.03 -14.55
C ARG A 72 18.84 31.67 -15.89
N LYS A 73 18.05 31.39 -16.95
CA LYS A 73 18.23 32.01 -18.28
C LYS A 73 18.01 33.52 -18.24
N ARG A 74 17.02 34.01 -17.50
CA ARG A 74 16.77 35.46 -17.30
C ARG A 74 17.93 36.13 -16.57
N GLN A 75 18.48 35.49 -15.54
CA GLN A 75 19.66 35.98 -14.83
C GLN A 75 20.91 36.00 -15.72
N ARG A 76 21.11 34.94 -16.52
CA ARG A 76 22.21 34.87 -17.49
C ARG A 76 22.06 35.90 -18.62
N GLY A 77 20.86 36.15 -19.12
CA GLY A 77 20.61 37.16 -20.16
C GLY A 77 20.79 38.60 -19.67
N LYS A 78 20.60 38.86 -18.37
CA LYS A 78 20.95 40.15 -17.75
C LYS A 78 22.47 40.33 -17.58
N ARG A 79 23.24 39.24 -17.66
CA ARG A 79 24.70 39.22 -17.72
C ARG A 79 25.15 38.97 -19.17
N ALA A 80 25.09 39.98 -20.05
CA ALA A 80 25.70 39.86 -21.39
C ALA A 80 27.25 39.75 -21.29
N PRO A 81 27.91 39.14 -22.28
CA PRO A 81 28.86 38.05 -22.07
C PRO A 81 30.26 38.53 -21.70
N ALA A 82 30.74 38.10 -20.55
CA ALA A 82 32.17 38.04 -20.28
C ALA A 82 32.48 36.61 -19.85
N GLY A 83 33.30 35.92 -20.64
CA GLY A 83 33.95 34.69 -20.22
C GLY A 83 33.07 33.45 -20.23
N PHE A 84 33.42 32.55 -21.15
CA PHE A 84 33.71 31.15 -20.84
C PHE A 84 34.08 30.93 -19.34
N ASP A 85 33.64 29.80 -18.77
CA ASP A 85 33.79 29.36 -17.36
C ASP A 85 32.63 29.72 -16.41
N ASP A 86 31.68 28.80 -16.24
CA ASP A 86 31.09 28.57 -14.92
C ASP A 86 30.69 27.10 -14.77
N MET A 87 31.31 26.49 -13.77
CA MET A 87 31.36 25.07 -13.52
C MET A 87 29.98 24.44 -13.35
N ALA A 88 29.90 23.20 -13.83
CA ALA A 88 28.95 22.20 -13.36
C ALA A 88 29.05 22.02 -11.84
N GLN A 89 28.25 22.75 -11.07
CA GLN A 89 27.92 22.37 -9.70
C GLN A 89 26.62 21.55 -9.75
N GLY A 90 26.79 20.24 -9.91
CA GLY A 90 25.78 19.26 -9.56
C GLY A 90 25.60 19.28 -8.05
N SER A 91 24.69 20.11 -7.56
CA SER A 91 24.10 19.93 -6.24
C SER A 91 23.17 18.72 -6.36
N GLY A 92 23.60 17.59 -5.80
CA GLY A 92 22.77 16.41 -5.64
C GLY A 92 21.51 16.76 -4.87
N ASP A 93 20.37 16.73 -5.56
CA ASP A 93 19.09 16.46 -4.93
C ASP A 93 19.09 14.94 -4.67
N GLU A 94 19.72 14.53 -3.57
CA GLU A 94 19.53 13.21 -2.97
C GLU A 94 18.14 13.23 -2.33
N ASP A 95 17.12 12.98 -3.15
CA ASP A 95 15.80 12.62 -2.62
C ASP A 95 15.89 11.16 -2.15
N GLU A 96 16.37 10.96 -0.93
CA GLU A 96 16.24 9.74 -0.14
C GLU A 96 14.75 9.50 0.16
N ASP A 97 14.00 8.99 -0.82
CA ASP A 97 12.70 8.36 -0.56
C ASP A 97 12.93 6.88 -0.18
N GLU A 98 13.62 6.66 0.95
CA GLU A 98 13.85 5.33 1.55
C GLU A 98 12.99 5.16 2.81
N GLU A 99 11.66 5.25 2.70
CA GLU A 99 10.75 4.76 3.74
C GLU A 99 9.47 4.16 3.15
N ASP A 100 9.54 2.92 2.66
CA ASP A 100 8.35 2.06 2.61
C ASP A 100 8.63 0.55 2.79
N GLU A 101 9.80 0.17 3.30
CA GLU A 101 10.18 -1.25 3.45
C GLU A 101 9.93 -1.87 4.84
N ARG A 102 9.18 -1.21 5.72
CA ARG A 102 8.92 -1.76 7.07
C ARG A 102 7.77 -2.78 7.14
N ALA A 103 7.11 -3.10 6.02
CA ALA A 103 5.92 -3.93 6.01
C ALA A 103 6.14 -5.43 5.69
N GLN A 104 7.37 -5.90 5.40
CA GLN A 104 7.58 -7.28 4.94
C GLN A 104 8.37 -8.21 5.88
N ARG A 105 8.53 -7.89 7.16
CA ARG A 105 9.02 -8.90 8.12
C ARG A 105 7.87 -9.80 8.55
N PRO A 106 7.85 -11.11 8.19
CA PRO A 106 6.90 -12.03 8.78
C PRO A 106 7.15 -12.11 10.29
N PRO A 107 6.11 -12.26 11.14
CA PRO A 107 6.31 -12.42 12.57
C PRO A 107 7.13 -13.69 12.81
N ALA A 108 8.19 -13.56 13.62
CA ALA A 108 9.00 -14.68 14.06
C ALA A 108 8.09 -15.75 14.67
N ARG A 109 8.18 -16.96 14.13
CA ARG A 109 7.53 -18.15 14.70
C ARG A 109 8.08 -18.34 16.11
N ARG A 110 7.23 -18.11 17.11
CA ARG A 110 7.50 -18.43 18.52
C ARG A 110 7.56 -19.96 18.63
N SER A 111 8.77 -20.51 18.66
CA SER A 111 9.06 -21.90 19.03
C SER A 111 9.58 -21.92 20.46
N GLY A 112 8.81 -22.53 21.37
CA GLY A 112 9.09 -22.63 22.81
C GLY A 112 7.79 -22.80 23.57
#